data_AF-A0A4R0GJ01-F1
#
_entry.id   AF-A0A4R0GJ01-F1
#
_cell.length_a   1.000
_cell.length_b   1.000
_cell.length_c   1.000
_cell.angle_alpha   90.00
_cell.angle_beta   90.00
_cell.angle_gamma   90.00
#
_symmetry.space_group_name_H-M   'P 1'
#
loop_
_entity.id
_entity.type
_entity.pdbx_description
1 polymer ?
#
loop_
_entity_poly.entity_id
_entity_poly.type
_entity_poly.pdbx_seq_one_letter_code
_entity_poly.pdbx_strand_id
1 'polypeptide(L)'
;MTDFDVRPEQMDDVANRLGRLPGDLQSAITALMGQVTQYADMNNGTAIEAYQRAQVEWNVGLEQVNEGVGKAAPILRNIAHEFRAGDQRAAQQFPS
;
A
#
# COMPACT_ATOMS: atom_id res chain seq x y z
N MET A 1 -0.42 33.42 -1.57
CA MET A 1 -1.20 32.20 -1.29
C MET A 1 -0.42 31.06 -1.90
N THR A 2 0.21 30.23 -1.07
CA THR A 2 0.88 29.01 -1.53
C THR A 2 -0.23 28.04 -1.87
N ASP A 3 -0.51 27.91 -3.16
CA ASP A 3 -1.51 26.99 -3.67
C ASP A 3 -1.07 25.59 -3.25
N PHE A 4 -1.81 24.99 -2.32
CA PHE A 4 -1.58 23.61 -1.91
C PHE A 4 -2.15 22.76 -3.04
N ASP A 5 -1.39 22.65 -4.16
CA ASP A 5 -1.76 21.96 -5.41
C ASP A 5 -1.76 20.44 -5.19
N VAL A 6 -2.55 19.97 -4.23
CA VAL A 6 -2.84 18.55 -4.07
C VAL A 6 -3.99 18.23 -5.00
N ARG A 7 -3.64 17.74 -6.18
CA ARG A 7 -4.62 17.42 -7.22
C ARG A 7 -5.40 16.17 -6.82
N PRO A 8 -6.74 16.17 -6.93
CA PRO A 8 -7.56 14.99 -6.61
C PRO A 8 -7.10 13.72 -7.33
N GLU A 9 -6.61 13.86 -8.56
CA GLU A 9 -6.07 12.75 -9.36
C GLU A 9 -4.82 12.12 -8.73
N GLN A 10 -3.96 12.92 -8.10
CA GLN A 10 -2.80 12.43 -7.38
C GLN A 10 -3.21 11.69 -6.10
N MET A 11 -4.27 12.15 -5.42
CA MET A 11 -4.81 11.46 -4.25
C MET A 11 -5.41 10.10 -4.61
N ASP A 12 -6.13 10.02 -5.72
CA ASP A 12 -6.68 8.76 -6.24
C ASP A 12 -5.57 7.79 -6.67
N ASP A 13 -4.51 8.26 -7.35
CA ASP A 13 -3.35 7.43 -7.70
C ASP A 13 -2.63 6.90 -6.44
N VAL A 14 -2.40 7.76 -5.45
CA VAL A 14 -1.79 7.36 -4.17
C VAL A 14 -2.67 6.34 -3.44
N ALA A 15 -3.99 6.53 -3.39
CA ALA A 15 -4.91 5.58 -2.79
C ALA A 15 -4.88 4.22 -3.52
N ASN A 16 -4.80 4.22 -4.85
CA ASN A 16 -4.71 3.00 -5.66
C ASN A 16 -3.35 2.30 -5.51
N ARG A 17 -2.25 3.04 -5.35
CA ARG A 17 -0.93 2.47 -5.05
C ARG A 17 -0.89 1.87 -3.65
N LEU A 18 -1.42 2.58 -2.65
CA LEU A 18 -1.53 2.06 -1.29
C LEU A 18 -2.38 0.79 -1.24
N GLY A 19 -3.49 0.73 -1.98
CA GLY A 19 -4.31 -0.47 -2.05
C GLY A 19 -3.64 -1.69 -2.69
N ARG A 20 -2.63 -1.49 -3.55
CA ARG A 20 -1.87 -2.56 -4.22
C ARG A 20 -0.64 -3.03 -3.43
N LEU A 21 -0.04 -2.12 -2.66
CA LEU A 21 1.19 -2.36 -1.91
C LEU A 21 1.18 -3.64 -1.04
N PRO A 22 0.10 -3.98 -0.30
CA PRO A 22 0.10 -5.21 0.48
C PRO A 22 0.18 -6.48 -0.38
N GLY A 23 -0.49 -6.49 -1.54
CA GLY A 23 -0.44 -7.61 -2.49
C GLY A 23 0.95 -7.78 -3.11
N ASP A 24 1.60 -6.67 -3.44
CA ASP A 24 2.97 -6.66 -3.97
C ASP A 24 3.97 -7.19 -2.92
N LEU A 25 3.84 -6.76 -1.66
CA LEU A 25 4.67 -7.23 -0.55
C LEU A 25 4.47 -8.72 -0.27
N GLN A 26 3.22 -9.19 -0.22
CA GLN A 26 2.92 -10.62 -0.05
C GLN A 26 3.55 -11.47 -1.15
N SER A 27 3.46 -11.01 -2.40
CA SER A 27 4.02 -11.71 -3.54
C SER A 27 5.54 -11.80 -3.46
N ALA A 28 6.20 -10.70 -3.07
CA ALA A 28 7.65 -10.65 -2.89
C ALA A 28 8.13 -11.59 -1.76
N ILE A 29 7.44 -11.60 -0.61
CA ILE A 29 7.75 -12.49 0.52
C ILE A 29 7.60 -13.95 0.10
N THR A 30 6.53 -14.27 -0.65
CA THR A 30 6.26 -15.64 -1.12
C THR A 30 7.33 -16.11 -2.12
N ALA A 31 7.75 -15.23 -3.04
CA ALA A 31 8.83 -15.53 -3.98
C ALA A 31 10.17 -15.77 -3.25
N LEU A 32 10.49 -14.96 -2.24
CA LEU A 32 11.68 -15.12 -1.42
C LEU A 32 11.65 -16.45 -0.65
N MET A 33 10.48 -16.85 -0.13
CA MET A 33 10.28 -18.15 0.54
C MET A 33 10.65 -19.31 -0.36
N GLY A 34 10.15 -19.30 -1.60
CA GLY A 34 10.47 -20.33 -2.58
C GLY A 34 11.99 -20.46 -2.81
N GLN A 35 12.68 -19.32 -2.93
CA GLN A 35 14.14 -19.31 -3.12
C GLN A 35 14.90 -19.83 -1.91
N VAL A 36 14.51 -19.45 -0.69
CA VAL A 36 15.20 -19.91 0.53
C VAL A 36 14.94 -21.39 0.81
N THR A 37 13.73 -21.89 0.58
CA THR A 37 13.45 -23.33 0.67
C THR A 37 14.32 -24.11 -0.32
N GLN A 38 14.37 -23.67 -1.57
CA GLN A 38 15.21 -24.31 -2.59
C GLN A 38 16.70 -24.28 -2.22
N TYR A 39 17.19 -23.15 -1.71
CA TYR A 39 18.58 -23.04 -1.25
C TYR A 39 18.85 -23.96 -0.05
N ALA A 40 17.91 -24.05 0.89
CA ALA A 40 18.06 -24.90 2.07
C ALA A 40 18.08 -26.39 1.71
N ASP A 41 17.23 -26.82 0.78
CA ASP A 41 17.22 -28.19 0.26
C ASP A 41 18.56 -28.55 -0.40
N MET A 42 19.18 -27.58 -1.09
CA MET A 42 20.51 -27.76 -1.69
C MET A 42 21.67 -27.73 -0.67
N ASN A 43 21.47 -27.17 0.53
CA ASN A 43 22.51 -26.92 1.53
C ASN A 43 22.25 -27.62 2.88
N ASN A 44 21.53 -28.75 2.90
CA ASN A 44 21.25 -29.55 4.11
C ASN A 44 20.63 -28.73 5.27
N GLY A 45 19.76 -27.76 4.96
CA GLY A 45 18.89 -27.12 5.95
C GLY A 45 19.50 -26.03 6.84
N THR A 46 20.76 -25.64 6.65
CA THR A 46 21.46 -24.70 7.57
C THR A 46 20.89 -23.27 7.56
N ALA A 47 20.12 -22.88 6.54
CA ALA A 47 19.56 -21.52 6.39
C ALA A 47 18.12 -21.35 6.94
N ILE A 48 17.48 -22.43 7.42
CA ILE A 48 16.02 -22.45 7.61
C ILE A 48 15.56 -21.67 8.84
N GLU A 49 16.23 -21.79 10.00
CA GLU A 49 15.70 -21.23 11.27
C GLU A 49 15.69 -19.70 11.34
N ALA A 50 16.73 -19.04 10.82
CA ALA A 50 16.78 -17.57 10.77
C ALA A 50 15.70 -17.04 9.81
N TYR A 51 15.48 -17.76 8.72
CA TYR A 51 14.48 -17.40 7.73
C TYR A 51 13.05 -17.61 8.22
N GLN A 52 12.77 -18.73 8.91
CA GLN A 52 11.46 -18.97 9.53
C GLN A 52 11.09 -17.87 10.53
N ARG A 53 12.05 -17.39 11.32
CA ARG A 53 11.83 -16.24 12.21
C ARG A 53 11.52 -14.96 11.44
N ALA A 54 12.31 -14.64 10.42
CA ALA A 54 12.05 -13.49 9.55
C ALA A 54 10.67 -13.57 8.87
N GLN A 55 10.23 -14.77 8.48
CA GLN A 55 8.91 -15.01 7.89
C GLN A 55 7.77 -14.66 8.86
N VAL A 56 7.89 -15.07 10.13
CA VAL A 56 6.89 -14.72 11.16
C VAL A 56 6.84 -13.21 11.35
N GLU A 57 7.99 -12.55 11.45
CA GLU A 57 8.07 -11.10 11.58
C GLU A 57 7.50 -10.35 10.37
N TRP A 58 7.75 -10.84 9.15
CA TRP A 58 7.18 -10.27 7.94
C TRP A 58 5.67 -10.44 7.84
N ASN A 59 5.14 -11.59 8.25
CA ASN A 59 3.68 -11.80 8.27
C ASN A 59 3.01 -10.80 9.22
N VAL A 60 3.58 -10.60 10.42
CA VAL A 60 3.11 -9.61 11.39
C VAL A 60 3.21 -8.19 10.81
N GLY A 61 4.33 -7.84 10.19
CA GLY A 61 4.50 -6.54 9.54
C GLY A 61 3.51 -6.32 8.39
N LEU A 62 3.20 -7.36 7.63
CA LEU A 62 2.24 -7.30 6.53
C LEU A 62 0.81 -7.13 7.04
N GLU A 63 0.43 -7.76 8.14
CA GLU A 63 -0.85 -7.50 8.81
C GLU A 63 -0.98 -6.05 9.24
N GLN A 64 0.07 -5.47 9.83
CA GLN A 64 0.11 -4.05 10.20
C GLN A 64 -0.02 -3.12 8.98
N VAL A 65 0.66 -3.45 7.88
CA VAL A 65 0.54 -2.71 6.61
C VAL A 65 -0.88 -2.81 6.06
N ASN A 66 -1.48 -3.99 6.07
CA ASN A 66 -2.86 -4.20 5.64
C ASN A 66 -3.85 -3.37 6.46
N GLU A 67 -3.72 -3.33 7.79
CA GLU A 67 -4.54 -2.46 8.63
C GLU A 67 -4.34 -0.97 8.30
N GLY A 68 -3.09 -0.53 8.16
CA GLY A 68 -2.75 0.86 7.86
C GLY A 68 -3.31 1.32 6.53
N VAL A 69 -3.15 0.50 5.49
CA VAL A 69 -3.72 0.74 4.15
C VAL A 69 -5.24 0.73 4.19
N GLY A 70 -5.84 -0.22 4.91
CA GLY A 70 -7.30 -0.30 5.08
C GLY A 70 -7.91 0.95 5.72
N LYS A 71 -7.15 1.66 6.57
CA LYS A 71 -7.55 2.94 7.16
C LYS A 71 -7.25 4.13 6.25
N ALA A 72 -6.08 4.16 5.62
CA ALA A 72 -5.60 5.31 4.85
C ALA A 72 -6.27 5.45 3.46
N ALA A 73 -6.48 4.33 2.75
CA ALA A 73 -7.03 4.37 1.39
C ALA A 73 -8.46 4.94 1.33
N PRO A 74 -9.39 4.60 2.24
CA PRO A 74 -10.72 5.23 2.29
C PRO A 74 -10.66 6.73 2.61
N ILE A 75 -9.76 7.15 3.51
CA ILE A 75 -9.59 8.56 3.87
C ILE A 75 -9.15 9.36 2.65
N LEU A 76 -8.14 8.89 1.91
CA LEU A 76 -7.66 9.56 0.70
C LEU A 76 -8.74 9.66 -0.38
N ARG A 77 -9.55 8.60 -0.57
CA ARG A 77 -10.69 8.63 -1.50
C ARG A 77 -11.76 9.64 -1.07
N ASN A 78 -12.04 9.73 0.23
CA ASN A 78 -12.99 10.72 0.75
C ASN A 78 -12.50 12.15 0.52
N ILE A 79 -11.21 12.44 0.76
CA ILE A 79 -10.64 13.76 0.49
C ILE A 79 -10.72 14.09 -1.00
N ALA A 80 -10.38 13.14 -1.88
CA ALA A 80 -10.48 13.34 -3.33
C ALA A 80 -11.94 13.60 -3.80
N HIS A 81 -12.91 12.92 -3.19
CA HIS A 81 -14.33 13.12 -3.47
C HIS A 81 -14.82 14.49 -2.97
N GLU A 82 -14.48 14.87 -1.73
CA GLU A 82 -14.84 16.18 -1.17
C GLU A 82 -14.24 17.34 -1.97
N PHE A 83 -13.00 17.20 -2.43
CA PHE A 83 -12.35 18.21 -3.26
C PHE A 83 -13.07 18.39 -4.60
N ARG A 84 -13.39 17.30 -5.31
CA ARG A 84 -14.17 17.35 -6.55
C ARG A 84 -15.57 17.96 -6.34
N ALA A 85 -16.23 17.59 -5.25
CA ALA A 85 -17.54 18.15 -4.92
C ALA A 85 -17.47 19.65 -4.57
N GLY A 86 -16.39 20.10 -3.95
CA GLY A 86 -16.12 21.51 -3.68
C GLY A 86 -15.87 22.30 -4.97
N ASP A 87 -15.06 21.78 -5.86
CA ASP A 87 -14.74 22.40 -7.15
C ASP A 87 -16.00 22.54 -8.04
N GLN A 88 -16.83 21.50 -8.11
CA GLN A 88 -18.12 21.56 -8.81
C GLN A 88 -19.07 22.61 -8.23
N ARG A 89 -19.13 22.75 -6.90
CA ARG A 89 -19.95 23.79 -6.25
C ARG A 89 -19.42 25.19 -6.56
N ALA A 90 -18.10 25.37 -6.57
CA ALA A 90 -17.48 26.65 -6.93
C ALA A 90 -17.78 27.03 -8.38
N ALA A 91 -17.65 26.08 -9.32
CA ALA A 91 -17.99 26.30 -10.73
C ALA A 91 -19.48 26.64 -10.96
N GLN A 92 -20.38 26.10 -10.14
CA GLN A 92 -21.81 26.44 -10.19
C GLN A 92 -22.14 27.81 -9.57
N GLN A 93 -21.35 28.26 -8.58
CA GLN A 93 -21.53 29.58 -7.95
C GLN A 93 -20.90 30.73 -8.74
N PHE A 94 -19.88 30.45 -9.57
CA PHE A 94 -19.22 31.42 -10.44
C PHE A 94 -19.22 30.97 -11.91
N PRO A 95 -20.39 30.89 -12.56
CA PRO A 95 -20.46 30.64 -13.99
C PRO A 95 -19.86 31.82 -14.76
N SER A 96 -19.07 31.52 -15.80
CA SER A 96 -18.39 32.49 -16.68
C SER A 96 -19.36 33.40 -17.42
#